data_AF-A0A3M6WSU0-F1
#
_entry.id   AF-A0A3M6WSU0-F1
#
_cell.length_a   1.000
_cell.length_b   1.000
_cell.length_c   1.000
_cell.angle_alpha   90.00
_cell.angle_beta   90.00
_cell.angle_gamma   90.00
#
_symmetry.space_group_name_H-M   'P 1'
#
loop_
_entity.id
_entity.type
_entity.pdbx_description
1 polymer ?
#
loop_
_entity_poly.entity_id
_entity_poly.type
_entity_poly.pdbx_seq_one_letter_code
_entity_poly.pdbx_strand_id
1 'polypeptide(L)'
;MARALPAAAQYLVFSPEPEQSQSSGPATLNWRTLQEHFVTMGNLLPSLAAHQDRPYSQQQQDIWVAILIRLQAILARSDGDHYDAMTLPLQLRSQLRLGLTNSNVNADTLAFFDDASYFGRDLNTMLSFLAHISFQFRVDEDRKRQQRAARRAAVREVKS
;
A
#
# COMPACT_ATOMS: atom_id res chain seq x y z
N MET A 1 2.91 -23.29 -37.94
CA MET A 1 3.01 -21.83 -37.80
C MET A 1 2.93 -21.50 -36.31
N ALA A 2 4.08 -21.22 -35.69
CA ALA A 2 4.17 -20.81 -34.30
C ALA A 2 3.69 -19.36 -34.17
N ARG A 3 2.64 -19.11 -33.38
CA ARG A 3 2.24 -17.75 -33.01
C ARG A 3 2.73 -17.46 -31.60
N ALA A 4 3.59 -16.45 -31.53
CA ALA A 4 4.24 -15.94 -30.34
C ALA A 4 3.22 -15.50 -29.27
N LEU A 5 3.51 -15.87 -28.03
CA LEU A 5 2.88 -15.34 -26.82
C LEU A 5 3.17 -13.84 -26.72
N PRO A 6 2.17 -12.94 -26.61
CA PRO A 6 2.45 -11.53 -26.43
C PRO A 6 2.55 -11.22 -24.92
N ALA A 7 3.80 -11.17 -24.43
CA ALA A 7 4.46 -10.11 -23.65
C ALA A 7 3.69 -9.18 -22.67
N ALA A 8 2.43 -9.41 -22.32
CA ALA A 8 1.67 -8.59 -21.37
C ALA A 8 1.85 -9.03 -19.90
N ALA A 9 2.33 -10.27 -19.67
CA ALA A 9 2.70 -10.74 -18.35
C ALA A 9 4.02 -10.12 -17.83
N GLN A 10 4.73 -9.32 -18.64
CA GLN A 10 6.09 -8.87 -18.37
C GLN A 10 6.20 -7.42 -17.85
N TYR A 11 5.09 -6.69 -17.69
CA TYR A 11 5.11 -5.36 -17.06
C TYR A 11 4.85 -5.38 -15.54
N LEU A 12 4.57 -6.54 -14.98
CA LEU A 12 4.72 -6.78 -13.56
C LEU A 12 6.16 -7.24 -13.31
N VAL A 13 7.12 -6.33 -13.45
CA VAL A 13 8.46 -6.52 -12.84
C VAL A 13 8.29 -6.32 -11.34
N PHE A 14 7.57 -7.25 -10.72
CA PHE A 14 7.79 -7.56 -9.32
C PHE A 14 9.19 -8.14 -9.23
N SER A 15 9.99 -7.54 -8.34
CA SER A 15 11.27 -8.07 -7.88
C SER A 15 11.14 -9.59 -7.64
N PRO A 16 12.11 -10.42 -8.07
CA PRO A 16 11.99 -11.87 -7.99
C PRO A 16 11.88 -12.30 -6.52
N GLU A 17 10.77 -12.96 -6.18
CA GLU A 17 10.57 -13.66 -4.91
C GLU A 17 11.65 -14.75 -4.70
N PRO A 18 12.00 -15.09 -3.45
CA PRO A 18 11.27 -16.19 -2.81
C PRO A 18 10.95 -15.96 -1.34
N GLU A 19 9.93 -16.70 -0.93
CA GLU A 19 9.35 -16.84 0.40
C GLU A 19 8.20 -15.88 0.69
N GLN A 20 7.12 -16.52 1.12
CA GLN A 20 6.08 -16.05 2.02
C GLN A 20 6.67 -15.36 3.26
N SER A 21 7.44 -14.29 3.06
CA SER A 21 7.55 -13.22 4.02
C SER A 21 6.16 -12.60 4.03
N GLN A 22 5.23 -13.24 4.75
CA GLN A 22 4.24 -12.48 5.50
C GLN A 22 5.04 -11.31 6.06
N SER A 23 4.75 -10.10 5.59
CA SER A 23 5.37 -8.89 6.11
C SER A 23 4.93 -8.81 7.56
N SER A 24 5.62 -9.57 8.41
CA SER A 24 5.41 -9.69 9.84
C SER A 24 6.52 -8.87 10.47
N GLY A 25 6.13 -7.97 11.36
CA GLY A 25 7.04 -6.98 11.91
C GLY A 25 6.58 -5.55 11.67
N PRO A 26 7.36 -4.60 12.20
CA PRO A 26 6.95 -3.21 12.29
C PRO A 26 6.90 -2.56 10.90
N ALA A 27 5.79 -1.89 10.61
CA ALA A 27 5.65 -0.90 9.56
C ALA A 27 5.66 0.49 10.20
N THR A 28 6.24 1.46 9.49
CA THR A 28 6.14 2.87 9.86
C THR A 28 5.48 3.62 8.71
N LEU A 29 4.36 4.27 8.99
CA LEU A 29 3.75 5.15 8.00
C LEU A 29 4.64 6.38 7.83
N ASN A 30 5.14 6.59 6.63
CA ASN A 30 5.93 7.77 6.29
C ASN A 30 5.31 8.44 5.06
N TRP A 31 4.61 9.55 5.25
CA TRP A 31 3.85 10.19 4.18
C TRP A 31 4.76 10.59 3.00
N ARG A 32 5.96 11.11 3.30
CA ARG A 32 6.93 11.51 2.27
C ARG A 32 7.31 10.35 1.35
N THR A 33 7.46 9.16 1.92
CA THR A 33 7.78 7.93 1.16
C THR A 33 6.54 7.39 0.46
N LEU A 34 5.38 7.43 1.12
CA LEU A 34 4.14 6.84 0.62
C LEU A 34 3.46 7.67 -0.47
N GLN A 35 3.69 8.98 -0.56
CA GLN A 35 2.95 9.88 -1.44
C GLN A 35 3.00 9.47 -2.92
N GLU A 36 4.18 9.19 -3.45
CA GLU A 36 4.35 8.81 -4.86
C GLU A 36 3.71 7.45 -5.15
N HIS A 37 3.92 6.50 -4.25
CA HIS A 37 3.34 5.15 -4.30
C HIS A 37 1.81 5.18 -4.24
N PHE A 38 1.26 6.04 -3.38
CA PHE A 38 -0.17 6.28 -3.23
C PHE A 38 -0.79 6.82 -4.53
N VAL A 39 -0.21 7.89 -5.10
CA VAL A 39 -0.72 8.47 -6.36
C VAL A 39 -0.63 7.46 -7.50
N THR A 40 0.48 6.74 -7.60
CA THR A 40 0.71 5.75 -8.66
C THR A 40 -0.32 4.64 -8.60
N MET A 41 -0.49 3.99 -7.45
CA MET A 41 -1.45 2.89 -7.31
C MET A 41 -2.90 3.36 -7.40
N GLY A 42 -3.20 4.55 -6.88
CA GLY A 42 -4.53 5.16 -6.99
C GLY A 42 -4.98 5.34 -8.44
N ASN A 43 -4.06 5.64 -9.35
CA ASN A 43 -4.35 5.76 -10.78
C ASN A 43 -4.24 4.42 -11.53
N LEU A 44 -3.31 3.56 -11.14
CA LEU A 44 -3.05 2.29 -11.82
C LEU A 44 -4.24 1.32 -11.69
N LEU A 45 -4.86 1.23 -10.51
CA LEU A 45 -5.91 0.24 -10.25
C LEU A 45 -7.14 0.39 -11.18
N PRO A 46 -7.74 1.58 -11.36
CA PRO A 46 -8.82 1.75 -12.33
C PRO A 46 -8.40 1.46 -13.77
N SER A 47 -7.19 1.84 -14.18
CA SER A 47 -6.67 1.55 -15.52
C SER A 47 -6.47 0.04 -15.74
N LEU A 48 -5.92 -0.66 -14.75
CA LEU A 48 -5.77 -2.11 -14.76
C LEU A 48 -7.13 -2.81 -14.82
N ALA A 49 -8.11 -2.31 -14.07
CA ALA A 49 -9.48 -2.80 -14.10
C ALA A 49 -10.10 -2.68 -15.50
N ALA A 50 -9.92 -1.53 -16.17
CA ALA A 50 -10.37 -1.35 -17.55
C ALA A 50 -9.70 -2.33 -18.53
N HIS A 51 -8.40 -2.61 -18.37
CA HIS A 51 -7.70 -3.61 -19.18
C HIS A 51 -8.14 -5.06 -18.91
N GLN A 52 -8.78 -5.32 -17.77
CA GLN A 52 -9.30 -6.63 -17.38
C GLN A 52 -10.80 -6.77 -17.65
N ASP A 53 -11.34 -5.99 -18.58
CA ASP A 53 -12.76 -5.97 -18.96
C ASP A 53 -13.72 -5.66 -17.79
N ARG A 54 -13.23 -4.95 -16.77
CA ARG A 54 -13.98 -4.53 -15.58
C ARG A 54 -13.83 -3.03 -15.32
N PRO A 55 -14.13 -2.17 -16.33
CA PRO A 55 -13.95 -0.72 -16.19
C PRO A 55 -14.85 -0.15 -15.09
N TYR A 56 -14.36 0.87 -14.41
CA TYR A 56 -15.14 1.59 -13.41
C TYR A 56 -16.19 2.44 -14.13
N SER A 57 -17.43 2.41 -13.66
CA SER A 57 -18.44 3.41 -14.02
C SER A 57 -18.05 4.78 -13.46
N GLN A 58 -18.64 5.86 -13.98
CA GLN A 58 -18.38 7.21 -13.46
C GLN A 58 -18.63 7.30 -11.95
N GLN A 59 -19.75 6.74 -11.47
CA GLN A 59 -20.08 6.71 -10.06
C GLN A 59 -19.02 5.95 -9.24
N GLN A 60 -18.49 4.84 -9.75
CA GLN A 60 -17.44 4.07 -9.10
C GLN A 60 -16.11 4.83 -9.08
N GLN A 61 -15.80 5.58 -10.14
CA GLN A 61 -14.64 6.47 -10.21
C GLN A 61 -14.74 7.57 -9.14
N ASP A 62 -15.92 8.19 -9.00
CA ASP A 62 -16.13 9.26 -8.01
C ASP A 62 -16.00 8.72 -6.57
N ILE A 63 -16.55 7.53 -6.30
CA ILE A 63 -16.40 6.85 -5.02
C ILE A 63 -14.92 6.51 -4.75
N TRP A 64 -14.20 6.00 -5.75
CA TRP A 64 -12.78 5.68 -5.65
C TRP A 64 -11.95 6.92 -5.29
N VAL A 65 -12.18 8.05 -5.99
CA VAL A 65 -11.52 9.32 -5.69
C VAL A 65 -11.85 9.80 -4.27
N ALA A 66 -13.10 9.68 -3.82
CA ALA A 66 -13.48 10.05 -2.46
C ALA A 66 -12.79 9.17 -1.40
N ILE A 67 -12.62 7.87 -1.66
CA ILE A 67 -11.84 6.96 -0.81
C ILE A 67 -10.38 7.40 -0.77
N LEU A 68 -9.76 7.70 -1.92
CA LEU A 68 -8.37 8.15 -1.99
C LEU A 68 -8.15 9.45 -1.20
N ILE A 69 -9.01 10.46 -1.35
CA ILE A 69 -8.89 11.73 -0.59
C ILE A 69 -8.89 11.47 0.92
N ARG A 70 -9.77 10.57 1.40
CA ARG A 70 -9.84 10.22 2.83
C ARG A 70 -8.63 9.42 3.27
N LEU A 71 -8.18 8.47 2.45
CA LEU A 71 -7.00 7.67 2.74
C LEU A 71 -5.76 8.55 2.82
N GLN A 72 -5.60 9.51 1.91
CA GLN A 72 -4.53 10.51 1.98
C GLN A 72 -4.55 11.27 3.30
N ALA A 73 -5.72 11.75 3.73
CA ALA A 73 -5.85 12.46 5.00
C ALA A 73 -5.49 11.60 6.21
N ILE A 74 -5.84 10.30 6.18
CA ILE A 74 -5.46 9.32 7.21
C ILE A 74 -3.92 9.16 7.23
N LEU A 75 -3.32 8.84 6.07
CA LEU A 75 -1.88 8.60 5.96
C LEU A 75 -1.05 9.82 6.37
N ALA A 76 -1.49 11.03 6.02
CA ALA A 76 -0.81 12.27 6.41
C ALA A 76 -0.90 12.57 7.90
N ARG A 77 -2.02 12.22 8.57
CA ARG A 77 -2.18 12.41 10.01
C ARG A 77 -1.40 11.39 10.83
N SER A 78 -1.22 10.19 10.28
CA SER A 78 -0.47 9.10 10.91
C SER A 78 0.99 9.05 10.49
N ASP A 79 1.56 10.16 9.99
CA ASP A 79 2.98 10.23 9.63
C ASP A 79 3.86 10.02 10.89
N GLY A 80 4.72 9.02 10.83
CA GLY A 80 5.57 8.58 11.94
C GLY A 80 4.93 7.52 12.85
N ASP A 81 3.66 7.17 12.66
CA ASP A 81 2.99 6.13 13.44
C ASP A 81 3.55 4.74 13.10
N HIS A 82 3.54 3.88 14.10
CA HIS A 82 4.07 2.52 14.02
C HIS A 82 2.94 1.51 14.10
N TYR A 83 2.95 0.55 13.19
CA TYR A 83 1.94 -0.49 13.08
C TYR A 83 2.60 -1.86 12.88
N ASP A 84 1.82 -2.92 13.07
CA ASP A 84 2.20 -4.23 12.54
C ASP A 84 1.78 -4.30 11.07
N ALA A 85 2.71 -4.66 10.19
CA ALA A 85 2.50 -4.67 8.75
C ALA A 85 1.40 -5.64 8.30
N MET A 86 1.16 -6.75 9.02
CA MET A 86 0.07 -7.69 8.68
C MET A 86 -1.31 -7.10 9.00
N THR A 87 -1.41 -6.30 10.06
CA THR A 87 -2.69 -5.72 10.51
C THR A 87 -2.98 -4.34 9.92
N LEU A 88 -1.96 -3.65 9.41
CA LEU A 88 -2.07 -2.29 8.88
C LEU A 88 -3.13 -2.13 7.78
N PRO A 89 -3.28 -3.05 6.79
CA PRO A 89 -4.35 -2.93 5.79
C PRO A 89 -5.75 -2.91 6.42
N LEU A 90 -6.00 -3.80 7.40
CA LEU A 90 -7.27 -3.87 8.11
C LEU A 90 -7.52 -2.60 8.93
N GLN A 91 -6.49 -2.07 9.58
CA GLN A 91 -6.58 -0.84 10.37
C GLN A 91 -6.91 0.37 9.48
N LEU A 92 -6.22 0.54 8.35
CA LEU A 92 -6.52 1.61 7.39
C LEU A 92 -7.93 1.48 6.82
N ARG A 93 -8.36 0.26 6.50
CA ARG A 93 -9.73 0.00 6.03
C ARG A 93 -10.78 0.38 7.09
N SER A 94 -10.54 0.04 8.35
CA SER A 94 -11.42 0.40 9.47
C SER A 94 -11.50 1.92 9.64
N GLN A 95 -10.37 2.62 9.60
CA GLN A 95 -10.34 4.09 9.67
C GLN A 95 -11.05 4.75 8.48
N LEU A 96 -10.91 4.21 7.27
CA LEU A 96 -11.64 4.67 6.09
C LEU A 96 -13.15 4.49 6.25
N ARG A 97 -13.59 3.33 6.74
CA ARG A 97 -15.00 3.03 7.00
C ARG A 97 -15.59 4.02 7.99
N LEU A 98 -14.91 4.24 9.12
CA LEU A 98 -15.30 5.23 10.12
C LEU A 98 -15.33 6.66 9.56
N GLY A 99 -14.33 7.02 8.76
CA GLY A 99 -14.24 8.34 8.11
C GLY A 99 -15.42 8.62 7.17
N LEU A 100 -15.90 7.60 6.44
CA LEU A 100 -17.06 7.71 5.56
C LEU A 100 -18.38 7.79 6.33
N THR A 101 -18.54 7.00 7.40
CA THR A 101 -19.71 7.06 8.29
C THR A 101 -19.88 8.46 8.87
N ASN A 102 -18.79 9.11 9.29
CA ASN A 102 -18.81 10.48 9.81
C ASN A 102 -19.20 11.54 8.76
N SER A 103 -19.31 11.16 7.48
CA SER A 103 -19.77 12.02 6.39
C SER A 103 -21.14 11.58 5.84
N ASN A 104 -21.91 10.82 6.62
CA ASN A 104 -23.21 10.26 6.23
C ASN A 104 -23.18 9.34 5.00
N VAL A 105 -22.01 8.77 4.67
CA VAL A 105 -21.88 7.76 3.62
C VAL A 105 -21.85 6.40 4.29
N ASN A 106 -22.84 5.54 3.99
CA ASN A 106 -22.84 4.19 4.51
C ASN A 106 -21.84 3.31 3.74
N ALA A 107 -20.64 3.17 4.28
CA ALA A 107 -19.57 2.39 3.69
C ALA A 107 -19.98 0.93 3.42
N ASP A 108 -20.89 0.37 4.22
CA ASP A 108 -21.33 -1.04 4.13
C ASP A 108 -22.13 -1.31 2.86
N THR A 109 -22.66 -0.26 2.25
CA THR A 109 -23.40 -0.34 0.98
C THR A 109 -22.51 -0.16 -0.25
N LEU A 110 -21.25 0.23 -0.04
CA LEU A 110 -20.30 0.45 -1.13
C LEU A 110 -19.56 -0.85 -1.46
N ALA A 111 -19.53 -1.21 -2.74
CA ALA A 111 -18.82 -2.40 -3.21
C ALA A 111 -17.32 -2.39 -2.81
N PHE A 112 -16.69 -1.22 -2.70
CA PHE A 112 -15.30 -1.08 -2.24
C PHE A 112 -15.05 -1.60 -0.81
N PHE A 113 -16.08 -1.72 0.03
CA PHE A 113 -15.98 -2.29 1.38
C PHE A 113 -16.50 -3.75 1.47
N ASP A 114 -16.93 -4.33 0.36
CA ASP A 114 -17.23 -5.75 0.22
C ASP A 114 -16.02 -6.50 -0.38
N ASP A 115 -15.38 -7.35 0.42
CA ASP A 115 -14.19 -8.13 0.03
C ASP A 115 -14.48 -9.17 -1.08
N ALA A 116 -15.73 -9.57 -1.25
CA ALA A 116 -16.11 -10.46 -2.34
C ALA A 116 -16.10 -9.74 -3.70
N SER A 117 -16.27 -8.42 -3.72
CA SER A 117 -16.36 -7.62 -4.94
C SER A 117 -14.98 -7.32 -5.56
N TYR A 118 -14.95 -7.07 -6.87
CA TYR A 118 -13.72 -6.64 -7.56
C TYR A 118 -13.18 -5.31 -7.00
N PHE A 119 -14.06 -4.38 -6.64
CA PHE A 119 -13.69 -3.08 -6.09
C PHE A 119 -13.11 -3.21 -4.67
N GLY A 120 -13.64 -4.14 -3.88
CA GLY A 120 -13.09 -4.46 -2.56
C GLY A 120 -11.70 -5.08 -2.65
N ARG A 121 -11.47 -5.92 -3.67
CA ARG A 121 -10.12 -6.44 -3.98
C ARG A 121 -9.16 -5.32 -4.38
N ASP A 122 -9.57 -4.40 -5.26
CA ASP A 122 -8.72 -3.26 -5.65
C ASP A 122 -8.38 -2.38 -4.43
N LEU A 123 -9.34 -2.09 -3.54
CA LEU A 123 -9.07 -1.38 -2.28
C LEU A 123 -8.10 -2.18 -1.39
N ASN A 124 -8.30 -3.49 -1.26
CA ASN A 124 -7.40 -4.33 -0.46
C ASN A 124 -5.97 -4.38 -1.04
N THR A 125 -5.84 -4.40 -2.37
CA THR A 125 -4.55 -4.31 -3.07
C THR A 125 -3.86 -2.98 -2.78
N MET A 126 -4.59 -1.86 -2.84
CA MET A 126 -4.06 -0.54 -2.47
C MET A 126 -3.52 -0.53 -1.02
N LEU A 127 -4.32 -0.99 -0.07
CA LEU A 127 -3.96 -0.97 1.35
C LEU A 127 -2.79 -1.91 1.68
N SER A 128 -2.79 -3.11 1.08
CA SER A 128 -1.70 -4.08 1.23
C SER A 128 -0.40 -3.56 0.63
N PHE A 129 -0.47 -2.88 -0.52
CA PHE A 129 0.71 -2.27 -1.14
C PHE A 129 1.31 -1.17 -0.25
N LEU A 130 0.49 -0.27 0.28
CA LEU A 130 0.97 0.77 1.21
C LEU A 130 1.58 0.17 2.48
N ALA A 131 1.00 -0.91 3.01
CA ALA A 131 1.55 -1.62 4.16
C ALA A 131 2.92 -2.23 3.84
N HIS A 132 3.07 -2.83 2.65
CA HIS A 132 4.34 -3.36 2.19
C HIS A 132 5.42 -2.27 2.08
N ILE A 133 5.11 -1.13 1.46
CA ILE A 133 6.06 -0.01 1.37
C ILE A 133 6.45 0.51 2.77
N SER A 134 5.49 0.60 3.69
CA SER A 134 5.71 1.03 5.07
C SER A 134 6.61 0.07 5.86
N PHE A 135 6.47 -1.24 5.59
CA PHE A 135 7.35 -2.27 6.13
C PHE A 135 8.77 -2.16 5.55
N GLN A 136 8.90 -2.03 4.22
CA GLN A 136 10.21 -1.90 3.57
C GLN A 136 10.97 -0.65 4.05
N PHE A 137 10.27 0.47 4.21
CA PHE A 137 10.84 1.68 4.80
C PHE A 137 11.45 1.41 6.18
N ARG A 138 10.76 0.64 7.03
CA ARG A 138 11.24 0.31 8.37
C ARG A 138 12.47 -0.61 8.32
N VAL A 139 12.44 -1.64 7.47
CA VAL A 139 13.59 -2.54 7.26
C VAL A 139 14.83 -1.75 6.85
N ASP A 140 14.68 -0.79 5.93
CA ASP A 140 15.77 0.08 5.48
C ASP A 140 16.29 1.02 6.57
N GLU A 141 15.41 1.60 7.39
CA GLU A 141 15.80 2.40 8.54
C GLU A 141 16.63 1.59 9.54
N ASP A 142 16.17 0.40 9.89
CA ASP A 142 16.84 -0.45 10.88
C ASP A 142 18.21 -0.91 10.36
N ARG A 143 18.31 -1.26 9.06
CA ARG A 143 19.59 -1.56 8.40
C ARG A 143 20.56 -0.37 8.45
N LYS A 144 20.08 0.84 8.16
CA LYS A 144 20.90 2.08 8.24
C LYS A 144 21.37 2.35 9.66
N ARG A 145 20.52 2.12 10.68
CA ARG A 145 20.86 2.28 12.10
C ARG A 145 21.95 1.29 12.53
N GLN A 146 21.83 0.02 12.15
CA GLN A 146 22.83 -1.01 12.42
C GLN A 146 24.19 -0.68 11.78
N GLN A 147 24.21 -0.27 10.51
CA GLN A 147 25.45 0.14 9.83
C GLN A 147 26.14 1.32 10.52
N ARG A 148 25.36 2.31 10.97
CA ARG A 148 25.90 3.47 11.71
C ARG A 148 26.45 3.04 13.07
N ALA A 149 25.79 2.13 13.77
CA ALA A 149 26.27 1.60 15.05
C ALA A 149 27.59 0.82 14.85
N ALA A 150 27.66 -0.06 13.85
CA ALA A 150 28.87 -0.82 13.52
C ALA A 150 30.05 0.10 13.15
N ARG A 151 29.81 1.14 12.33
CA ARG A 151 30.84 2.14 12.00
C ARG A 151 31.34 2.89 13.24
N ARG A 152 30.44 3.24 14.17
CA ARG A 152 30.82 3.92 15.43
C ARG A 152 31.63 3.01 16.36
N ALA A 153 31.29 1.72 16.43
CA ALA A 153 32.03 0.73 17.21
C ALA A 153 33.46 0.55 16.65
N ALA A 154 33.60 0.34 15.33
CA ALA A 154 34.90 0.20 14.67
C ALA A 154 35.82 1.43 14.87
N VAL A 155 35.27 2.64 14.83
CA VAL A 155 36.04 3.87 15.09
C VAL A 155 36.50 3.99 16.56
N ARG A 156 35.76 3.39 17.51
CA ARG A 156 36.16 3.36 18.92
C ARG A 156 37.28 2.36 19.17
N GLU A 157 37.22 1.18 18.55
CA GLU A 157 38.27 0.16 18.65
C GLU A 157 39.61 0.60 18.06
N VAL A 158 39.60 1.42 17.00
CA VAL A 158 40.84 1.97 16.40
C VAL A 158 41.48 3.08 17.26
N LYS A 159 40.75 3.65 18.21
CA LYS A 159 41.23 4.73 19.10
C LYS A 159 41.62 4.25 20.51
N SER A 160 41.41 2.98 20.82
CA SER A 160 41.90 2.32 22.04
C SER A 160 43.19 1.59 21.76
#